data_AF-W4LYZ9-F1
#
_entry.id   AF-W4LYZ9-F1
#
_cell.length_a   1.000
_cell.length_b   1.000
_cell.length_c   1.000
_cell.angle_alpha   90.00
_cell.angle_beta   90.00
_cell.angle_gamma   90.00
#
_symmetry.space_group_name_H-M   'P 1'
#
loop_
_entity.id
_entity.type
_entity.pdbx_description
1 polymer ?
#
loop_
_entity_poly.entity_id
_entity_poly.type
_entity_poly.pdbx_seq_one_letter_code
_entity_poly.pdbx_strand_id
1 'polypeptide(L)'
;MSVAVFPSGMPCTSPLGLCSLNIIVGDLQGVAEVTATAASDTPEAQFITSQSLFILDDGSTLESRDISAINLINNESVANLSITGGTGAWENATGRLMVRGIVDFAAGTSSGKLRGRICTPNDD
;
A
#
# COMPACT_ATOMS: atom_id res chain seq x y z
N MET A 1 -5.09 -13.26 3.51
CA MET A 1 -6.54 -13.14 3.29
C MET A 1 -6.82 -11.65 3.27
N SER A 2 -7.23 -11.08 2.14
CA SER A 2 -7.38 -9.63 1.97
C SER A 2 -8.85 -9.29 1.85
N VAL A 3 -9.31 -8.34 2.68
CA VAL A 3 -10.67 -7.81 2.67
C VAL A 3 -10.53 -6.31 2.51
N ALA A 4 -10.99 -5.76 1.39
CA ALA A 4 -11.21 -4.33 1.25
C ALA A 4 -12.64 -4.05 1.70
N VAL A 5 -12.80 -3.55 2.91
CA VAL A 5 -14.06 -2.98 3.40
C VAL A 5 -13.75 -1.58 3.90
N PHE A 6 -14.32 -0.58 3.24
CA PHE A 6 -14.48 0.72 3.85
C PHE A 6 -15.60 0.61 4.89
N PRO A 7 -15.37 0.86 6.18
CA PRO A 7 -16.45 1.32 7.03
C PRO A 7 -16.82 2.71 6.51
N SER A 8 -18.05 2.85 6.03
CA SER A 8 -18.68 4.11 5.68
C SER A 8 -18.46 5.15 6.80
N GLY A 9 -17.56 6.13 6.61
CA GLY A 9 -17.34 7.13 7.65
C GLY A 9 -16.26 8.19 7.41
N MET A 10 -15.11 7.85 6.81
CA MET A 10 -14.07 8.85 6.53
C MET A 10 -14.01 9.14 5.02
N PRO A 11 -14.18 10.40 4.58
CA PRO A 11 -14.09 10.74 3.17
C PRO A 11 -12.66 10.49 2.69
N CYS A 12 -12.53 9.70 1.62
CA CYS A 12 -11.26 9.52 0.93
C CYS A 12 -10.66 10.88 0.57
N THR A 13 -9.47 11.17 1.07
CA THR A 13 -8.78 12.46 0.87
C THR A 13 -7.99 12.52 -0.45
N SER A 14 -8.01 11.43 -1.22
CA SER A 14 -7.35 11.38 -2.52
C SER A 14 -7.94 12.43 -3.47
N PRO A 15 -7.11 13.21 -4.18
CA PRO A 15 -7.58 14.10 -5.24
C PRO A 15 -8.23 13.34 -6.40
N LEU A 16 -8.03 12.02 -6.49
CA LEU A 16 -8.60 11.14 -7.50
C LEU A 16 -9.84 10.39 -7.01
N GLY A 17 -10.21 10.54 -5.73
CA GLY A 17 -11.24 9.71 -5.09
C GLY A 17 -10.85 8.23 -4.97
N LEU A 18 -9.56 7.90 -5.09
CA LEU A 18 -9.03 6.55 -5.01
C LEU A 18 -8.27 6.35 -3.69
N CYS A 19 -8.88 5.60 -2.78
CA CYS A 19 -8.25 5.14 -1.56
C CYS A 19 -8.35 3.62 -1.47
N SER A 20 -7.54 2.99 -0.62
CA SER A 20 -7.74 1.59 -0.24
C SER A 20 -7.32 1.35 1.20
N LEU A 21 -7.97 0.38 1.84
CA LEU A 21 -7.58 -0.14 3.15
C LEU A 21 -7.14 -1.58 2.97
N ASN A 22 -5.91 -1.88 3.37
CA ASN A 22 -5.30 -3.19 3.18
C ASN A 22 -5.00 -3.80 4.56
N ILE A 23 -5.46 -5.02 4.78
CA ILE A 23 -5.09 -5.79 5.97
C ILE A 23 -3.76 -6.49 5.68
N ILE A 24 -2.79 -6.32 6.56
CA ILE A 24 -1.44 -6.86 6.44
C ILE A 24 -1.24 -7.90 7.52
N VAL A 25 -0.74 -9.06 7.12
CA VAL A 25 -0.47 -10.20 7.99
C VAL A 25 0.88 -10.80 7.65
N GLY A 26 1.58 -11.34 8.64
CA GLY A 26 2.93 -11.92 8.49
C GLY A 26 3.92 -11.24 9.43
N ASP A 27 5.10 -10.90 8.91
CA ASP A 27 6.16 -10.22 9.66
C ASP A 27 5.78 -8.78 10.02
N LEU A 28 4.97 -8.14 9.19
CA LEU A 28 4.25 -6.90 9.50
C LEU A 28 2.77 -7.27 9.72
N GLN A 29 2.17 -6.74 10.79
CA GLN A 29 0.78 -6.98 11.14
C GLN A 29 0.09 -5.66 11.44
N GLY A 30 -1.08 -5.46 10.85
CA GLY A 30 -1.87 -4.24 11.00
C GLY A 30 -2.66 -3.91 9.74
N VAL A 31 -2.87 -2.61 9.53
CA VAL A 31 -3.59 -2.09 8.36
C VAL A 31 -2.74 -1.07 7.60
N ALA A 32 -2.92 -0.95 6.29
CA ALA A 32 -2.37 0.13 5.49
C ALA A 32 -3.47 0.89 4.79
N GLU A 33 -3.51 2.19 5.06
CA GLU A 33 -4.33 3.17 4.36
C GLU A 33 -3.53 3.73 3.19
N VAL A 34 -4.05 3.56 1.98
CA VAL A 34 -3.39 4.00 0.74
C VAL A 34 -4.22 5.11 0.12
N THR A 35 -3.58 6.22 -0.18
CA THR A 35 -4.18 7.38 -0.84
C THR A 35 -3.49 7.61 -2.18
N ALA A 36 -4.22 7.43 -3.28
CA ALA A 36 -3.68 7.74 -4.60
C ALA A 36 -3.52 9.26 -4.77
N THR A 37 -2.40 9.69 -5.34
CA THR A 37 -2.08 11.11 -5.55
C THR A 37 -2.00 11.47 -7.03
N ALA A 38 -1.64 10.51 -7.88
CA ALA A 38 -1.64 10.66 -9.34
C ALA A 38 -1.95 9.31 -9.99
N ALA A 39 -2.58 9.34 -11.16
CA ALA A 39 -2.80 8.17 -11.99
C ALA A 39 -2.59 8.53 -13.46
N SER A 40 -2.15 7.54 -14.23
CA SER A 40 -2.00 7.64 -15.67
C SER A 40 -2.27 6.29 -16.29
N ASP A 41 -2.98 6.29 -17.42
CA ASP A 41 -3.39 5.06 -18.08
C ASP A 41 -2.70 4.92 -19.45
N THR A 42 -2.50 3.67 -19.81
CA THR A 42 -2.16 3.19 -21.16
C THR A 42 -3.23 2.18 -21.58
N PRO A 43 -3.31 1.76 -22.86
CA PRO A 43 -4.34 0.83 -23.30
C PRO A 43 -4.42 -0.48 -22.51
N GLU A 44 -3.29 -0.96 -21.98
CA GLU A 44 -3.20 -2.28 -21.32
C GLU A 44 -2.79 -2.19 -19.84
N ALA A 45 -2.44 -1.01 -19.35
CA ALA A 45 -1.96 -0.84 -17.99
C ALA A 45 -2.33 0.50 -17.38
N GLN A 46 -2.59 0.49 -16.08
CA GLN A 46 -2.79 1.67 -15.25
C GLN A 46 -1.62 1.84 -14.30
N PHE A 47 -1.09 3.06 -14.19
CA PHE A 47 -0.03 3.42 -13.25
C PHE A 47 -0.59 4.37 -12.20
N ILE A 48 -0.35 4.08 -10.93
CA ILE A 48 -0.85 4.86 -9.80
C ILE A 48 0.32 5.22 -8.89
N THR A 49 0.46 6.51 -8.61
CA THR A 49 1.32 7.01 -7.53
C THR A 49 0.47 7.18 -6.27
N SER A 50 0.94 6.67 -5.14
CA SER A 50 0.22 6.76 -3.86
C SER A 50 1.14 7.08 -2.69
N GLN A 51 0.52 7.44 -1.59
CA GLN A 51 1.13 7.45 -0.26
C GLN A 51 0.41 6.42 0.59
N SER A 52 1.15 5.65 1.38
CA SER A 52 0.58 4.71 2.33
C SER A 52 0.98 5.04 3.76
N LEU A 53 0.01 4.92 4.66
CA LEU A 53 0.21 4.93 6.11
C LEU A 53 -0.11 3.53 6.64
N PHE A 54 0.91 2.86 7.15
CA PHE A 54 0.78 1.60 7.85
C PHE A 54 0.55 1.90 9.33
N ILE A 55 -0.49 1.31 9.90
CA ILE A 55 -0.82 1.34 11.32
C ILE A 55 -0.66 -0.09 11.81
N LEU A 56 0.41 -0.33 12.56
CA LEU A 56 0.78 -1.66 13.03
C LEU A 56 0.03 -2.00 14.33
N ASP A 57 -0.09 -3.30 14.63
CA ASP A 57 -0.86 -3.78 15.79
C ASP A 57 -0.28 -3.32 17.14
N ASP A 58 1.00 -2.97 17.18
CA ASP A 58 1.66 -2.39 18.36
C ASP A 58 1.42 -0.87 18.52
N GLY A 59 0.65 -0.27 17.60
CA GLY A 59 0.33 1.15 17.57
C GLY A 59 1.40 2.02 16.91
N SER A 60 2.52 1.45 16.47
CA SER A 60 3.51 2.16 15.68
C SER A 60 3.05 2.34 14.23
N THR A 61 3.70 3.25 13.51
CA THR A 61 3.37 3.55 12.12
C THR A 61 4.58 3.47 11.21
N LEU A 62 4.32 3.18 9.93
CA LEU A 62 5.27 3.35 8.83
C LEU A 62 4.62 4.20 7.74
N GLU A 63 5.43 5.01 7.06
CA GLU A 63 5.00 5.81 5.93
C GLU A 63 5.73 5.38 4.67
N SER A 64 5.03 5.36 3.54
CA SER A 64 5.66 5.09 2.25
C SER A 64 5.13 5.94 1.11
N ARG A 65 5.98 6.07 0.09
CA ARG A 65 5.62 6.57 -1.24
C ARG A 65 5.69 5.43 -2.23
N ASP A 66 4.62 5.27 -2.99
CA ASP A 66 4.42 4.07 -3.79
C ASP A 66 4.16 4.40 -5.24
N ILE A 67 4.63 3.49 -6.09
CA ILE A 67 4.24 3.44 -7.50
C ILE A 67 3.74 2.03 -7.76
N SER A 68 2.54 1.93 -8.31
CA SER A 68 1.95 0.68 -8.73
C SER A 68 1.63 0.67 -10.22
N ALA A 69 1.72 -0.51 -10.81
CA ALA A 69 1.28 -0.80 -12.15
C ALA A 69 0.27 -1.94 -12.09
N ILE A 70 -0.87 -1.77 -12.74
CA ILE A 70 -1.92 -2.79 -12.86
C ILE A 70 -2.07 -3.10 -14.33
N ASN A 71 -1.95 -4.37 -14.69
CA ASN A 71 -2.25 -4.85 -16.03
C ASN A 71 -3.77 -5.02 -16.17
N LEU A 72 -4.38 -4.31 -17.11
CA LEU A 72 -5.83 -4.26 -17.31
C LEU A 72 -6.37 -5.47 -18.11
N ILE A 73 -5.49 -6.32 -18.66
CA ILE A 73 -5.87 -7.52 -19.41
C ILE A 73 -6.04 -8.71 -18.46
N ASN A 74 -5.08 -8.90 -17.55
CA ASN A 74 -5.03 -10.06 -16.67
C ASN A 74 -5.21 -9.71 -15.18
N ASN A 75 -5.40 -8.43 -14.87
CA ASN A 75 -5.59 -7.88 -13.52
C ASN A 75 -4.42 -8.07 -12.55
N GLU A 76 -3.24 -8.47 -13.03
CA GLU A 76 -2.05 -8.56 -12.20
C GLU A 76 -1.56 -7.17 -11.82
N SER A 77 -1.09 -7.02 -10.59
CA SER A 77 -0.53 -5.78 -10.09
C SER A 77 0.84 -5.97 -9.47
N VAL A 78 1.68 -4.95 -9.64
CA VAL A 78 2.95 -4.81 -8.95
C VAL A 78 3.01 -3.42 -8.35
N ALA A 79 3.36 -3.33 -7.07
CA ALA A 79 3.64 -2.06 -6.43
C ALA A 79 5.04 -2.07 -5.83
N ASN A 80 5.73 -0.93 -5.91
CA ASN A 80 6.98 -0.67 -5.23
C ASN A 80 6.74 0.44 -4.21
N LEU A 81 6.98 0.14 -2.94
CA LEU A 81 6.73 1.00 -1.80
C LEU A 81 8.08 1.40 -1.23
N SER A 82 8.39 2.68 -1.24
CA SER A 82 9.58 3.22 -0.61
C SER A 82 9.23 3.71 0.78
N ILE A 83 9.73 3.05 1.82
CA ILE A 83 9.53 3.47 3.21
C ILE A 83 10.29 4.78 3.43
N THR A 84 9.58 5.80 3.92
CA THR A 84 10.11 7.16 4.12
C THR A 84 10.18 7.57 5.58
N GLY A 85 9.61 6.80 6.49
CA GLY A 85 9.65 7.05 7.92
C GLY A 85 8.71 6.15 8.70
N GLY A 86 8.63 6.41 9.99
CA GLY A 86 7.77 5.69 10.93
C GLY A 86 7.87 6.27 12.34
N THR A 87 7.15 5.66 13.26
CA THR A 87 7.11 6.05 14.68
C THR A 87 7.51 4.88 15.59
N GLY A 88 7.81 5.17 16.87
CA GLY A 88 8.17 4.14 17.84
C GLY A 88 9.43 3.37 17.43
N ALA A 89 9.35 2.05 17.35
CA ALA A 89 10.46 1.19 16.92
C ALA A 89 10.90 1.45 15.45
N TRP A 90 10.08 2.16 14.67
CA TRP A 90 10.32 2.46 13.27
C TRP A 90 10.70 3.92 13.01
N GLU A 91 11.08 4.67 14.05
CA GLU A 91 11.59 6.03 13.86
C GLU A 91 12.77 6.04 12.87
N ASN A 92 12.70 6.94 11.89
CA ASN A 92 13.66 7.05 10.78
C ASN A 92 13.82 5.75 9.96
N ALA A 93 12.83 4.86 9.95
CA ALA A 93 12.85 3.68 9.10
C ALA A 93 12.94 4.07 7.62
N THR A 94 13.74 3.31 6.88
CA THR A 94 13.86 3.41 5.42
C THR A 94 13.78 2.03 4.80
N GLY A 95 13.62 1.93 3.49
CA GLY A 95 13.66 0.63 2.83
C GLY A 95 12.75 0.55 1.62
N ARG A 96 12.61 -0.66 1.10
CA ARG A 96 11.78 -0.94 -0.06
C ARG A 96 11.01 -2.24 0.12
N LEU A 97 9.73 -2.15 -0.17
CA LEU A 97 8.83 -3.29 -0.26
C LEU A 97 8.26 -3.38 -1.67
N MET A 98 8.00 -4.61 -2.10
CA MET A 98 7.30 -4.92 -3.33
C MET A 98 6.04 -5.68 -2.99
N VAL A 99 4.91 -5.27 -3.55
CA VAL A 99 3.68 -6.05 -3.58
C VAL A 99 3.55 -6.67 -4.95
N ARG A 100 3.26 -7.97 -5.00
CA ARG A 100 2.73 -8.63 -6.20
C ARG A 100 1.33 -9.12 -5.90
N GLY A 101 0.36 -8.71 -6.69
CA GLY A 101 -1.04 -8.94 -6.40
C GLY A 101 -1.91 -9.10 -7.63
N ILE A 102 -3.21 -9.18 -7.35
CA ILE A 102 -4.30 -9.23 -8.32
C ILE A 102 -5.37 -8.25 -7.85
N VAL A 103 -5.94 -7.50 -8.80
CA VAL A 103 -7.05 -6.58 -8.57
C VAL A 103 -8.34 -7.21 -9.08
N ASP A 104 -9.41 -7.11 -8.30
CA ASP A 104 -10.77 -7.42 -8.76
C ASP A 104 -11.52 -6.10 -8.90
N PHE A 105 -11.57 -5.57 -10.12
CA PHE A 105 -12.24 -4.32 -10.43
C PHE A 105 -13.76 -4.39 -10.23
N ALA A 106 -14.36 -5.58 -10.35
CA ALA A 106 -15.80 -5.75 -10.16
C ALA A 106 -16.17 -5.75 -8.67
N ALA A 107 -15.35 -6.40 -7.84
CA ALA A 107 -15.52 -6.40 -6.39
C ALA A 107 -14.94 -5.14 -5.71
N GLY A 108 -14.10 -4.37 -6.41
CA GLY A 108 -13.37 -3.23 -5.85
C GLY A 108 -12.34 -3.66 -4.81
N THR A 109 -11.74 -4.85 -4.97
CA THR A 109 -10.79 -5.41 -4.01
C THR A 109 -9.43 -5.68 -4.64
N SER A 110 -8.40 -5.85 -3.80
CA SER A 110 -7.10 -6.33 -4.25
C SER A 110 -6.50 -7.27 -3.21
N SER A 111 -5.62 -8.15 -3.65
CA SER A 111 -4.87 -9.03 -2.76
C SER A 111 -3.47 -9.25 -3.30
N GLY A 112 -2.50 -9.48 -2.41
CA GLY A 112 -1.13 -9.66 -2.85
C GLY A 112 -0.19 -10.13 -1.76
N LYS A 113 1.07 -10.37 -2.15
CA LYS A 113 2.16 -10.70 -1.25
C LYS A 113 3.13 -9.53 -1.19
N LEU A 114 3.31 -9.00 0.01
CA LEU A 114 4.31 -8.01 0.35
C LEU A 114 5.65 -8.72 0.62
N ARG A 115 6.73 -8.24 0.02
CA ARG A 115 8.10 -8.73 0.26
C ARG A 115 9.08 -7.59 0.19
N GLY A 116 10.09 -7.58 1.05
CA GLY A 116 11.16 -6.60 0.97
C GLY A 116 11.93 -6.52 2.26
N ARG A 117 12.56 -5.37 2.47
CA ARG A 117 13.30 -5.07 3.70
C ARG A 117 13.02 -3.63 4.11
N ILE A 118 12.78 -3.47 5.40
CA ILE A 118 12.79 -2.20 6.11
C ILE A 118 14.03 -2.21 6.99
N CYS A 119 14.76 -1.11 6.99
CA CYS A 119 15.92 -0.88 7.84
C CYS A 119 15.55 0.18 8.87
N THR A 120 15.85 -0.08 10.13
CA THR A 120 15.79 0.87 11.23
C THR A 120 17.20 1.40 11.55
N PRO A 121 17.33 2.55 12.23
CA PRO A 121 18.64 3.07 12.64
C PRO A 121 19.42 2.14 13.58
N ASN A 122 18.76 1.17 14.22
CA ASN A 122 19.39 0.24 15.14
C ASN A 122 19.86 -1.05 14.45
N ASP A 123 19.74 -1.16 13.11
CA ASP A 123 20.15 -2.33 12.33
C ASP A 123 21.65 -2.29 11.93
N ASP A 124 22.50 -1.58 12.69
CA ASP A 124 23.97 -1.56 12.55
C ASP A 124 24.64 -2.87 13.02
#